data_AF-A0A969HQ31-F1
#
_entry.id   AF-A0A969HQ31-F1
#
_cell.length_a   1.000
_cell.length_b   1.000
_cell.length_c   1.000
_cell.angle_alpha   90.00
_cell.angle_beta   90.00
_cell.angle_gamma   90.00
#
_symmetry.space_group_name_H-M   'P 1'
#
loop_
_entity.id
_entity.type
_entity.pdbx_description
1 polymer ?
#
loop_
_entity_poly.entity_id
_entity_poly.type
_entity_poly.pdbx_seq_one_letter_code
_entity_poly.pdbx_strand_id
1 'polypeptide(L)'
;MRGTPSIFRGFTPGRKILAAVDCTGHGIPGAFMSMLGDAYLNHLVNLEGITQPQLILKALDESIRQALNQDESENMDGMDMSICVINPSNHTLEYAGARNPLIYIQDNTLHHIRGDIHGIGGFQFDDSEKSFTRHVISIDRPTQIYIFPMVFRISLAAPGVANLWLSE
;
A
#
# COMPACT_ATOMS: atom_id res chain seq x y z
N MET A 1 -11.53 -1.33 18.39
CA MET A 1 -12.03 -1.88 17.12
C MET A 1 -11.38 -1.07 16.01
N ARG A 2 -10.69 -1.74 15.07
CA ARG A 2 -9.93 -1.12 13.97
C ARG A 2 -10.87 -0.56 12.89
N GLY A 3 -10.42 0.43 12.11
CA GLY A 3 -11.18 0.96 10.98
C GLY A 3 -11.54 -0.13 9.97
N THR A 4 -12.56 0.10 9.15
CA THR A 4 -12.93 -0.86 8.09
C THR A 4 -11.78 -0.92 7.10
N PRO A 5 -11.14 -2.07 6.93
CA PRO A 5 -10.05 -2.16 5.98
C PRO A 5 -10.61 -2.05 4.56
N SER A 6 -9.94 -1.26 3.72
CA SER A 6 -10.36 -0.95 2.36
C SER A 6 -9.29 -1.37 1.36
N ILE A 7 -9.75 -1.79 0.17
CA ILE A 7 -8.88 -2.10 -0.96
C ILE A 7 -9.04 -1.02 -2.01
N PHE A 8 -7.99 -0.23 -2.23
CA PHE A 8 -7.94 0.70 -3.34
C PHE A 8 -7.46 -0.02 -4.60
N ARG A 9 -8.14 0.22 -5.73
CA ARG A 9 -7.77 -0.31 -7.04
C ARG A 9 -7.55 0.86 -8.00
N GLY A 10 -6.29 1.14 -8.29
CA GLY A 10 -5.87 2.11 -9.30
C GLY A 10 -5.53 1.42 -10.62
N PHE A 11 -5.93 2.04 -11.74
CA PHE A 11 -5.59 1.57 -13.08
C PHE A 11 -4.95 2.70 -13.86
N THR A 12 -3.64 2.57 -14.12
CA THR A 12 -2.95 3.37 -15.14
C THR A 12 -2.74 2.50 -16.38
N PRO A 13 -2.61 3.06 -17.59
CA PRO A 13 -2.41 2.27 -18.80
C PRO A 13 -1.22 1.31 -18.63
N GLY A 14 -1.51 0.00 -18.55
CA GLY A 14 -0.50 -1.05 -18.41
C GLY A 14 -0.02 -1.39 -16.99
N ARG A 15 -0.57 -0.78 -15.92
CA ARG A 15 -0.25 -1.19 -14.53
C ARG A 15 -1.51 -1.36 -13.69
N LYS A 16 -1.46 -2.28 -12.74
CA LYS A 16 -2.51 -2.47 -11.73
C LYS A 16 -1.95 -2.14 -10.36
N ILE A 17 -2.63 -1.27 -9.63
CA ILE A 17 -2.23 -0.85 -8.29
C ILE A 17 -3.24 -1.38 -7.29
N LEU A 18 -2.72 -2.05 -6.27
CA LEU A 18 -3.49 -2.60 -5.15
C LEU A 18 -2.94 -1.98 -3.87
N ALA A 19 -3.82 -1.38 -3.07
CA ALA A 19 -3.47 -0.95 -1.73
C ALA A 19 -4.35 -1.66 -0.70
N ALA A 20 -3.76 -2.10 0.41
CA ALA A 20 -4.48 -2.57 1.59
C ALA A 20 -4.18 -1.61 2.75
N VAL A 21 -5.23 -1.13 3.40
CA VAL A 21 -5.15 -0.01 4.35
C VAL A 21 -5.80 -0.38 5.68
N ASP A 22 -5.18 0.02 6.79
CA ASP A 22 -5.74 -0.03 8.15
C ASP A 22 -5.55 1.33 8.81
N CYS A 23 -6.63 2.08 8.87
CA CYS A 23 -6.66 3.41 9.46
C CYS A 23 -6.76 3.33 10.98
N THR A 24 -6.06 4.23 11.67
CA THR A 24 -6.30 4.48 13.09
C THR A 24 -7.53 5.36 13.29
N GLY A 25 -7.99 5.47 14.54
CA GLY A 25 -9.20 6.21 14.90
C GLY A 25 -10.46 5.33 14.93
N HIS A 26 -11.47 5.75 15.70
CA HIS A 26 -12.73 5.02 15.83
C HIS A 26 -13.95 5.95 15.67
N GLY A 27 -15.02 5.46 15.06
CA GLY A 27 -16.21 6.27 14.81
C GLY A 27 -15.96 7.31 13.71
N ILE A 28 -16.29 8.57 13.97
CA ILE A 28 -16.19 9.65 12.98
C ILE A 28 -14.73 9.89 12.53
N PRO A 29 -13.71 9.97 13.42
CA PRO A 29 -12.31 10.08 13.01
C PRO A 29 -11.84 8.96 12.10
N GLY A 30 -12.20 7.70 12.38
CA GLY A 30 -11.81 6.56 11.54
C GLY A 30 -12.42 6.62 10.14
N ALA A 31 -13.70 7.00 10.03
CA ALA A 31 -14.35 7.20 8.74
C ALA A 31 -13.72 8.37 7.95
N PHE A 32 -13.35 9.44 8.64
CA PHE A 32 -12.66 10.57 8.04
C PHE A 32 -11.27 10.18 7.52
N MET A 33 -10.50 9.39 8.27
CA MET A 33 -9.20 8.88 7.84
C MET A 33 -9.28 7.99 6.60
N SER A 34 -10.28 7.09 6.53
CA SER A 34 -10.53 6.29 5.33
C SER A 34 -10.89 7.16 4.12
N MET A 35 -11.68 8.22 4.31
CA MET A 35 -12.04 9.16 3.25
C MET A 35 -10.83 9.95 2.75
N LEU A 36 -9.99 10.48 3.65
CA LEU A 36 -8.76 11.17 3.28
C LEU A 36 -7.80 10.23 2.54
N GLY A 37 -7.59 9.02 3.07
CA GLY A 37 -6.72 8.02 2.46
C GLY A 37 -7.15 7.69 1.03
N ASP A 38 -8.44 7.43 0.80
CA ASP A 38 -8.99 7.15 -0.53
C ASP A 38 -8.87 8.35 -1.47
N ALA A 39 -9.22 9.55 -1.00
CA ALA A 39 -9.15 10.78 -1.80
C ALA A 39 -7.72 11.08 -2.25
N TYR A 40 -6.75 11.01 -1.34
CA TYR A 40 -5.34 11.25 -1.67
C TYR A 40 -4.74 10.13 -2.52
N LEU A 41 -5.00 8.85 -2.22
CA LEU A 41 -4.56 7.75 -3.09
C LEU A 41 -5.08 7.92 -4.52
N ASN A 42 -6.35 8.26 -4.68
CA ASN A 42 -6.95 8.51 -5.98
C ASN A 42 -6.30 9.70 -6.69
N HIS A 43 -6.06 10.80 -5.97
CA HIS A 43 -5.38 11.97 -6.52
C HIS A 43 -3.96 11.64 -6.99
N LEU A 44 -3.13 11.08 -6.11
CA LEU A 44 -1.73 10.75 -6.40
C LEU A 44 -1.59 9.77 -7.57
N VAL A 45 -2.44 8.74 -7.61
CA VAL A 45 -2.34 7.69 -8.63
C VAL A 45 -2.97 8.12 -9.96
N ASN A 46 -4.21 8.62 -9.94
CA ASN A 46 -4.99 8.83 -11.16
C ASN A 46 -4.85 10.24 -11.73
N LEU A 47 -4.54 11.24 -10.89
CA LEU A 47 -4.39 12.63 -11.35
C LEU A 47 -2.91 13.01 -11.52
N GLU A 48 -2.04 12.66 -10.56
CA GLU A 48 -0.61 12.96 -10.65
C GLU A 48 0.22 11.87 -11.36
N GLY A 49 -0.35 10.67 -11.52
CA GLY A 49 0.33 9.57 -12.22
C GLY A 49 1.48 8.94 -11.44
N ILE A 50 1.54 9.13 -10.12
CA ILE A 50 2.55 8.48 -9.27
C ILE A 50 2.24 6.99 -9.18
N THR A 51 3.17 6.18 -9.69
CA THR A 51 2.99 4.71 -9.79
C THR A 51 4.07 3.91 -9.07
N GLN A 52 5.03 4.56 -8.41
CA GLN A 52 6.05 3.86 -7.62
C GLN A 52 5.56 3.74 -6.16
N PRO A 53 5.50 2.53 -5.58
CA PRO A 53 4.80 2.28 -4.32
C PRO A 53 5.36 3.10 -3.15
N GLN A 54 6.69 3.23 -3.05
CA GLN A 54 7.36 4.03 -2.03
C GLN A 54 7.11 5.53 -2.16
N LEU A 55 6.94 6.04 -3.39
CA LEU A 55 6.62 7.45 -3.62
C LEU A 55 5.17 7.75 -3.30
N ILE A 56 4.25 6.81 -3.59
CA ILE A 56 2.85 6.93 -3.17
C ILE A 56 2.78 6.99 -1.65
N LEU A 57 3.46 6.08 -0.92
CA LEU A 57 3.47 6.11 0.54
C LEU A 57 4.08 7.41 1.09
N LYS A 58 5.18 7.91 0.52
CA LYS A 58 5.79 9.18 0.95
C LYS A 58 4.84 10.37 0.75
N ALA A 59 4.28 10.51 -0.45
CA ALA A 59 3.37 11.62 -0.76
C ALA A 59 2.07 11.55 0.05
N LEU A 60 1.57 10.33 0.32
CA LEU A 60 0.41 10.13 1.18
C LEU A 60 0.71 10.53 2.63
N ASP A 61 1.89 10.19 3.16
CA ASP A 61 2.34 10.63 4.49
C ASP A 61 2.32 12.16 4.62
N GLU A 62 2.92 12.85 3.66
CA GLU A 62 2.97 14.32 3.62
C GLU A 62 1.56 14.92 3.54
N SER A 63 0.70 14.36 2.67
CA SER A 63 -0.67 14.83 2.49
C SER A 63 -1.53 14.67 3.74
N ILE A 64 -1.42 13.52 4.43
CA ILE A 64 -2.20 13.24 5.64
C ILE A 64 -1.72 14.13 6.80
N ARG A 65 -0.41 14.30 6.98
CA ARG A 65 0.14 15.18 8.03
C ARG A 65 -0.35 16.61 7.86
N GLN A 66 -0.32 17.12 6.63
CA GLN A 66 -0.80 18.46 6.31
C GLN A 66 -2.31 18.59 6.56
N ALA A 67 -3.11 17.62 6.10
CA ALA A 67 -4.56 17.62 6.27
C ALA A 67 -5.01 17.62 7.75
N LEU A 68 -4.24 16.94 8.60
CA LEU A 68 -4.50 16.82 10.03
C LEU A 68 -3.74 17.85 10.89
N ASN A 69 -2.96 18.73 10.27
CA ASN A 69 -2.09 19.70 10.93
C ASN A 69 -1.23 19.06 12.04
N GLN A 70 -0.59 17.92 11.76
CA GLN A 70 0.11 17.13 12.79
C GLN A 70 1.42 17.75 13.27
N ASP A 71 1.95 18.73 12.54
CA ASP A 71 3.15 19.47 12.95
C ASP A 71 2.83 20.51 14.04
N GLU A 72 1.57 20.95 14.13
CA GLU A 72 1.12 21.98 15.09
C GLU A 72 0.08 21.47 16.08
N SER A 73 -0.38 20.22 15.95
CA SER A 73 -1.42 19.62 16.79
C SER A 73 -0.97 18.33 17.46
N GLU A 74 -1.68 17.94 18.52
CA GLU A 74 -1.49 16.64 19.18
C GLU A 74 -2.22 15.49 18.44
N ASN A 75 -2.62 15.69 17.18
CA ASN A 75 -3.28 14.66 16.40
C ASN A 75 -2.27 13.58 15.99
N MET A 76 -2.57 12.35 16.40
CA MET A 76 -1.70 11.18 16.20
C MET A 76 -2.31 10.14 15.26
N ASP A 77 -3.41 10.50 14.59
CA ASP A 77 -4.09 9.61 13.66
C ASP A 77 -3.26 9.36 12.40
N GLY A 78 -3.44 8.20 11.80
CA GLY A 78 -2.65 7.74 10.69
C GLY A 78 -3.21 6.45 10.11
N MET A 79 -2.39 5.75 9.34
CA MET A 79 -2.76 4.47 8.77
C MET A 79 -1.53 3.60 8.51
N ASP A 80 -1.72 2.29 8.59
CA ASP A 80 -0.75 1.32 8.10
C ASP A 80 -1.20 0.90 6.69
N MET A 81 -0.26 0.72 5.77
CA MET A 81 -0.59 0.51 4.36
C MET A 81 0.41 -0.40 3.65
N SER A 82 -0.09 -1.25 2.77
CA SER A 82 0.71 -1.99 1.79
C SER A 82 0.33 -1.55 0.39
N ILE A 83 1.30 -1.20 -0.46
CA ILE A 83 1.07 -0.89 -1.88
C ILE A 83 1.78 -1.89 -2.75
N CYS A 84 1.05 -2.48 -3.69
CA CYS A 84 1.53 -3.39 -4.71
C CYS A 84 1.23 -2.82 -6.10
N VAL A 85 2.25 -2.71 -6.94
CA VAL A 85 2.15 -2.22 -8.31
C VAL A 85 2.57 -3.35 -9.24
N ILE A 86 1.60 -3.91 -9.94
CA ILE A 86 1.83 -5.00 -10.90
C ILE A 86 2.02 -4.38 -12.28
N ASN A 87 3.16 -4.66 -12.89
CA ASN A 87 3.48 -4.32 -14.27
C ASN A 87 3.50 -5.61 -15.12
N PRO A 88 2.41 -5.91 -15.85
CA PRO A 88 2.32 -7.11 -16.68
C PRO A 88 3.27 -7.09 -17.88
N SER A 89 3.66 -5.91 -18.39
CA SER A 89 4.58 -5.79 -19.53
C SER A 89 6.01 -6.17 -19.16
N ASN A 90 6.44 -5.81 -17.94
CA ASN A 90 7.78 -6.13 -17.44
C ASN A 90 7.81 -7.39 -16.58
N HIS A 91 6.67 -8.05 -16.36
CA HIS A 91 6.52 -9.19 -15.45
C HIS A 91 7.13 -8.92 -14.07
N THR A 92 6.79 -7.75 -13.50
CA THR A 92 7.26 -7.34 -12.17
C THR A 92 6.10 -6.95 -11.26
N LEU A 93 6.30 -7.22 -9.99
CA LEU A 93 5.53 -6.69 -8.87
C LEU A 93 6.46 -5.77 -8.08
N GLU A 94 6.11 -4.50 -7.97
CA GLU A 94 6.78 -3.56 -7.06
C GLU A 94 5.96 -3.44 -5.78
N TYR A 95 6.63 -3.43 -4.63
CA TYR A 95 5.99 -3.35 -3.32
C TYR A 95 6.70 -2.35 -2.40
N ALA A 96 5.91 -1.65 -1.59
CA ALA A 96 6.39 -0.94 -0.41
C ALA A 96 5.31 -1.04 0.69
N GLY A 97 5.73 -1.07 1.96
CA GLY A 97 4.82 -1.23 3.08
C GLY A 97 5.14 -0.28 4.23
N ALA A 98 4.13 0.43 4.72
CA ALA A 98 4.14 1.17 5.96
C ALA A 98 3.59 0.24 7.06
N ARG A 99 4.48 -0.30 7.92
CA ARG A 99 4.23 -1.28 9.01
C ARG A 99 3.62 -2.63 8.64
N ASN A 100 3.07 -2.77 7.44
CA ASN A 100 2.50 -4.02 6.96
C ASN A 100 3.48 -4.77 6.07
N PRO A 101 3.73 -6.08 6.30
CA PRO A 101 4.61 -6.89 5.46
C PRO A 101 3.91 -7.42 4.20
N LEU A 102 4.71 -7.95 3.26
CA LEU A 102 4.27 -8.76 2.13
C LEU A 102 4.77 -10.19 2.31
N ILE A 103 3.86 -11.16 2.19
CA ILE A 103 4.24 -12.56 2.02
C ILE A 103 3.98 -12.95 0.58
N TYR A 104 4.89 -13.68 -0.04
CA TYR A 104 4.63 -14.29 -1.34
C TYR A 104 5.17 -15.72 -1.41
N ILE A 105 4.54 -16.55 -2.24
CA ILE A 105 4.91 -17.93 -2.47
C ILE A 105 5.26 -18.10 -3.94
N GLN A 106 6.47 -18.58 -4.20
CA GLN A 106 6.99 -18.96 -5.52
C GLN A 106 7.69 -20.32 -5.38
N ASP A 107 7.47 -21.22 -6.32
CA ASP A 107 8.12 -22.55 -6.35
C ASP A 107 8.04 -23.30 -4.99
N ASN A 108 6.86 -23.27 -4.38
CA ASN A 108 6.59 -23.82 -3.04
C ASN A 108 7.45 -23.26 -1.90
N THR A 109 8.14 -22.14 -2.14
CA THR A 109 8.95 -21.42 -1.15
C THR A 109 8.21 -20.18 -0.69
N LEU A 110 8.08 -20.01 0.63
CA LEU A 110 7.51 -18.82 1.24
C LEU A 110 8.59 -17.76 1.42
N HIS A 111 8.30 -16.57 0.95
CA HIS A 111 9.13 -15.38 1.10
C HIS A 111 8.41 -14.33 1.92
N HIS A 112 9.15 -13.64 2.77
CA HIS A 112 8.62 -12.60 3.65
C HIS A 112 9.42 -11.32 3.48
N ILE A 113 8.76 -10.27 3.04
CA ILE A 113 9.31 -8.91 2.94
C ILE A 113 8.70 -8.09 4.06
N ARG A 114 9.56 -7.55 4.93
CA ARG A 114 9.13 -6.64 5.99
C ARG A 114 8.77 -5.29 5.40
N GLY A 115 7.68 -4.70 5.87
CA GLY A 115 7.41 -3.28 5.68
C GLY A 115 8.33 -2.43 6.57
N ASP A 116 8.42 -1.15 6.24
CA ASP A 116 9.14 -0.18 7.05
C ASP A 116 8.43 0.03 8.40
N ILE A 117 9.19 0.38 9.43
CA ILE A 117 8.65 0.57 10.79
C ILE A 117 7.72 1.78 10.92
N HIS A 118 7.75 2.68 9.93
CA HIS A 118 6.98 3.91 9.90
C HIS A 118 5.59 3.67 9.30
N GLY A 119 4.54 4.22 9.92
CA GLY A 119 3.17 4.24 9.37
C GLY A 119 3.00 5.39 8.38
N ILE A 120 1.78 5.77 8.06
CA ILE A 120 1.41 6.99 7.32
C ILE A 120 0.74 7.96 8.30
N GLY A 121 1.14 9.23 8.31
CA GLY A 121 0.80 10.18 9.35
C GLY A 121 1.37 9.79 10.73
N GLY A 122 0.84 10.44 11.77
CA GLY A 122 1.12 10.14 13.17
C GLY A 122 2.52 10.57 13.63
N PHE A 123 2.97 10.00 14.76
CA PHE A 123 4.22 10.40 15.42
C PHE A 123 5.46 10.22 14.54
N GLN A 124 6.36 11.20 14.58
CA GLN A 124 7.75 11.05 14.15
C GLN A 124 8.67 11.10 15.37
N PHE A 125 9.53 10.09 15.52
CA PHE A 125 10.55 10.07 16.58
C PHE A 125 11.79 10.90 16.20
N ASP A 126 12.01 11.13 14.91
CA ASP A 126 13.18 11.84 14.39
C ASP A 126 12.79 12.60 13.12
N ASP A 127 13.30 13.82 12.96
CA ASP A 127 13.06 14.75 11.83
C ASP A 127 13.77 14.28 10.54
N SER A 128 14.39 13.11 10.60
CA SER A 128 15.00 12.43 9.45
C SER A 128 13.92 12.06 8.43
N GLU A 129 14.22 12.34 7.16
CA GLU A 129 13.32 12.17 6.02
C GLU A 129 12.70 10.76 5.98
N LYS A 130 11.46 10.64 6.45
CA LYS A 130 10.72 9.37 6.49
C LYS A 130 10.65 8.79 5.09
N SER A 131 11.31 7.64 4.90
CA SER A 131 11.40 6.96 3.62
C SER A 131 10.79 5.58 3.68
N PHE A 132 10.26 5.12 2.55
CA PHE A 132 9.75 3.77 2.38
C PHE A 132 10.63 2.97 1.41
N THR A 133 10.86 1.71 1.73
CA THR A 133 11.73 0.82 0.97
C THR A 133 10.94 0.21 -0.19
N ARG A 134 11.47 0.37 -1.41
CA ARG A 134 10.91 -0.28 -2.61
C ARG A 134 11.52 -1.66 -2.80
N HIS A 135 10.66 -2.65 -2.93
CA HIS A 135 11.01 -4.01 -3.30
C HIS A 135 10.48 -4.32 -4.69
N VAL A 136 11.23 -5.12 -5.46
CA VAL A 136 10.85 -5.56 -6.81
C VAL A 136 10.93 -7.07 -6.85
N ILE A 137 9.84 -7.71 -7.24
CA ILE A 137 9.70 -9.16 -7.34
C ILE A 137 9.40 -9.51 -8.80
N SER A 138 10.13 -10.49 -9.35
CA SER A 138 9.82 -11.08 -10.65
C SER A 138 8.55 -11.92 -10.53
N ILE A 139 7.63 -11.78 -11.49
CA ILE A 139 6.41 -12.59 -11.60
C ILE A 139 6.37 -13.35 -12.93
N ASP A 140 7.55 -13.78 -13.38
CA ASP A 140 7.80 -14.68 -14.52
C ASP A 140 7.23 -16.10 -14.31
N ARG A 141 6.91 -16.43 -13.06
CA ARG A 141 6.36 -17.72 -12.63
C ARG A 141 5.10 -17.53 -11.80
N PRO A 142 4.28 -18.57 -11.60
CA PRO A 142 3.09 -18.48 -10.77
C PRO A 142 3.46 -17.98 -9.36
N THR A 143 2.88 -16.86 -8.96
CA THR A 143 3.23 -16.15 -7.73
C THR A 143 1.96 -15.89 -6.94
N GLN A 144 1.91 -16.38 -5.71
CA GLN A 144 0.83 -16.08 -4.79
C GLN A 144 1.28 -15.02 -3.81
N ILE A 145 0.49 -13.99 -3.61
CA ILE A 145 0.83 -12.85 -2.75
C ILE A 145 -0.24 -12.73 -1.68
N TYR A 146 0.21 -12.47 -0.46
CA TYR A 146 -0.61 -12.20 0.71
C TYR A 146 -0.22 -10.83 1.24
N ILE A 147 -1.15 -9.89 1.15
CA ILE A 147 -1.00 -8.52 1.63
C ILE A 147 -1.67 -8.44 3.00
N PHE A 148 -1.17 -7.56 3.88
CA PHE A 148 -1.73 -7.29 5.20
C PHE A 148 -2.25 -5.85 5.29
N PRO A 149 -3.24 -5.56 6.16
CA PRO A 149 -3.74 -6.39 7.27
C PRO A 149 -5.04 -7.15 7.02
N MET A 150 -5.73 -6.93 5.89
CA MET A 150 -6.64 -7.94 5.36
C MET A 150 -5.79 -8.97 4.64
N VAL A 151 -5.69 -10.20 5.13
CA VAL A 151 -4.95 -11.29 4.46
C VAL A 151 -5.59 -11.57 3.11
N PHE A 152 -5.19 -10.80 2.10
CA PHE A 152 -5.78 -10.84 0.78
C PHE A 152 -4.88 -11.66 -0.12
N ARG A 153 -5.43 -12.73 -0.72
CA ARG A 153 -4.68 -13.61 -1.59
C ARG A 153 -4.83 -13.17 -3.04
N ILE A 154 -3.69 -12.89 -3.68
CA ILE A 154 -3.61 -12.59 -5.10
C ILE A 154 -2.84 -13.71 -5.76
N SER A 155 -3.46 -14.40 -6.73
CA SER A 155 -2.76 -15.38 -7.56
C SER A 155 -2.40 -14.74 -8.90
N LEU A 156 -1.11 -14.53 -9.12
CA LEU A 156 -0.55 -14.08 -10.39
C LEU A 156 -0.07 -15.31 -11.16
N ALA A 157 -0.66 -15.53 -12.34
CA ALA A 157 -0.21 -16.57 -13.24
C ALA A 157 1.02 -16.11 -14.04
N ALA A 158 1.83 -17.07 -14.51
CA ALA A 158 2.99 -16.79 -15.35
C ALA A 158 2.60 -16.10 -16.67
N PRO A 159 3.54 -15.40 -17.33
CA PRO A 159 3.32 -14.80 -18.65
C PRO A 159 2.71 -15.82 -19.63
N GLY A 160 1.62 -15.45 -20.30
CA GLY A 160 0.91 -16.33 -21.26
C GLY A 160 -0.28 -17.11 -20.68
N VAL A 161 -0.47 -17.11 -19.36
CA VAL A 161 -1.69 -17.65 -18.71
C VAL A 161 -2.48 -16.45 -18.19
N ALA A 162 -3.24 -15.80 -19.07
CA ALA A 162 -3.92 -14.56 -18.74
C ALA A 162 -5.08 -14.79 -17.76
N ASN A 163 -4.84 -14.72 -16.44
CA ASN A 163 -5.87 -14.43 -15.43
C ASN A 163 -5.23 -13.94 -14.11
N LEU A 164 -5.72 -12.81 -13.60
CA LEU A 164 -5.54 -12.40 -12.20
C LEU A 164 -6.78 -12.90 -11.45
N TRP A 165 -6.61 -13.84 -10.52
CA TRP A 165 -7.70 -14.26 -9.65
C TRP A 165 -7.52 -13.60 -8.28
N LEU A 166 -8.50 -12.78 -7.92
CA LEU A 166 -8.61 -12.16 -6.60
C LEU A 166 -9.63 -12.99 -5.83
N SER A 167 -9.22 -13.62 -4.73
CA SER A 167 -10.12 -14.34 -3.83
C SER A 167 -10.05 -13.70 -2.45
N GLU A 168 -11.23 -13.39 -1.90
CA GLU A 168 -11.39 -12.95 -0.50
C GLU A 168 -11.06 -14.07 0.49
#